data_AF-A0A2X2W9F5-F1
#
_entry.id   AF-A0A2X2W9F5-F1
#
_cell.length_a   1.000
_cell.length_b   1.000
_cell.length_c   1.000
_cell.angle_alpha   90.00
_cell.angle_beta   90.00
_cell.angle_gamma   90.00
#
_symmetry.space_group_name_H-M   'P 1'
#
loop_
_entity.id
_entity.type
_entity.pdbx_description
1 polymer ?
#
loop_
_entity_poly.entity_id
_entity_poly.type
_entity_poly.pdbx_seq_one_letter_code
_entity_poly.pdbx_strand_id
1 'polypeptide(L)' 'MRLVVERERDIKAFVPEEFWEVNASTTTPSGDALPLDVTHQNDKPFRPVNREQTLAAVSLLEKARYSVLERED' A
#
# COMPACT_ATOMS: atom_id res chain seq x y z
N MET A 1 34.40 -21.03 3.23
CA MET A 1 33.26 -20.52 4.04
C MET A 1 33.31 -19.00 4.04
N ARG A 2 32.49 -18.33 3.22
CA ARG A 2 32.55 -16.86 3.05
C ARG A 2 31.21 -16.31 2.53
N LEU A 3 30.13 -16.49 3.31
CA LEU A 3 28.78 -16.00 2.95
C LEU A 3 27.98 -15.43 4.13
N VAL A 4 28.59 -15.28 5.32
CA VAL A 4 27.87 -14.82 6.54
C VAL A 4 28.25 -13.39 6.94
N VAL A 5 29.34 -12.83 6.40
CA VAL A 5 29.88 -11.51 6.82
C VAL A 5 29.28 -10.33 6.04
N GLU A 6 28.51 -10.59 4.98
CA GLU A 6 27.81 -9.52 4.24
C GLU A 6 26.43 -9.20 4.85
N ARG A 7 25.83 -10.14 5.60
CA ARG A 7 24.54 -9.92 6.26
C ARG A 7 24.60 -9.07 7.53
N GLU A 8 25.76 -8.93 8.18
CA GLU A 8 25.87 -8.11 9.39
C GLU A 8 26.09 -6.61 9.12
N ARG A 9 26.58 -6.23 7.93
CA ARG A 9 26.80 -4.80 7.60
C ARG A 9 25.55 -4.10 7.08
N ASP A 10 24.62 -4.82 6.46
CA ASP A 10 23.41 -4.22 5.89
C ASP A 10 22.42 -3.74 6.96
N ILE A 11 22.38 -4.40 8.12
CA ILE A 11 21.48 -4.03 9.22
C ILE A 11 21.96 -2.73 9.91
N LYS A 12 23.24 -2.34 9.77
CA LYS A 12 23.77 -1.12 10.38
C LYS A 12 23.44 0.16 9.59
N ALA A 13 23.00 0.02 8.34
CA ALA A 13 22.50 1.10 7.49
C ALA A 13 20.99 1.01 7.27
N PHE A 14 20.28 0.16 8.04
CA PHE A 14 18.84 0.09 8.01
C PHE A 14 18.27 1.37 8.65
N VAL A 15 17.97 2.35 7.80
CA VAL A 15 17.20 3.53 8.18
C VAL A 15 15.73 3.12 8.14
N PRO A 16 15.03 2.98 9.27
CA PRO A 16 13.61 2.67 9.26
C PRO A 16 12.87 3.82 8.59
N GLU A 17 12.45 3.62 7.34
CA GLU A 17 11.56 4.54 6.64
C GLU A 17 10.13 4.27 7.13
N GLU A 18 9.51 5.28 7.74
CA GLU A 18 8.09 5.22 8.08
C GLU A 18 7.28 5.34 6.78
N PHE A 19 6.68 4.24 6.36
CA PHE A 19 5.70 4.22 5.28
C PHE A 19 4.35 3.77 5.84
N TRP A 20 3.30 4.34 5.27
CA TRP A 20 1.93 4.00 5.59
C TRP A 20 1.31 3.28 4.39
N GLU A 21 0.46 2.30 4.67
CA GLU A 21 -0.32 1.58 3.66
C GLU A 21 -1.79 1.88 3.89
N VAL A 22 -2.55 2.03 2.80
CA VAL A 22 -4.01 2.18 2.87
C VAL A 22 -4.62 0.95 2.23
N ASN A 23 -5.42 0.24 3.02
CA ASN A 23 -6.19 -0.91 2.60
C ASN A 23 -7.68 -0.52 2.60
N ALA A 24 -8.34 -0.73 1.46
CA ALA A 24 -9.75 -0.48 1.26
C ALA A 24 -10.51 -1.81 1.31
N SER A 25 -11.18 -2.07 2.43
CA SER A 25 -12.06 -3.23 2.57
C SER A 25 -13.34 -3.01 1.75
N THR A 26 -13.36 -3.52 0.53
CA THR A 26 -14.56 -3.49 -0.33
C THR A 26 -15.25 -4.86 -0.35
N THR A 27 -16.50 -4.89 -0.77
CA THR A 27 -17.25 -6.13 -1.00
C THR A 27 -17.67 -6.20 -2.45
N THR A 28 -17.52 -7.37 -3.06
CA THR A 28 -18.02 -7.62 -4.41
C THR A 28 -19.55 -7.58 -4.41
N PRO A 29 -20.20 -7.35 -5.57
CA PRO A 29 -21.65 -7.45 -5.68
C PRO A 29 -22.20 -8.85 -5.31
N SER A 30 -21.37 -9.90 -5.35
CA SER A 30 -21.73 -11.24 -4.87
C SER A 30 -21.66 -11.40 -3.34
N GLY A 31 -21.20 -10.39 -2.60
CA GLY A 31 -21.06 -10.42 -1.14
C GLY A 31 -19.70 -10.91 -0.63
N ASP A 32 -18.75 -11.21 -1.52
CA ASP A 32 -17.41 -11.64 -1.17
C ASP A 32 -16.53 -10.47 -0.72
N ALA A 33 -15.72 -10.67 0.32
CA ALA A 33 -14.79 -9.66 0.81
C ALA A 33 -13.63 -9.47 -0.17
N LEU A 34 -13.49 -8.26 -0.68
CA LEU A 34 -12.45 -7.86 -1.61
C LEU A 34 -11.59 -6.75 -0.96
N PRO A 35 -10.58 -7.12 -0.15
CA PRO A 35 -9.60 -6.15 0.31
C PRO A 35 -8.80 -5.63 -0.89
N LEU A 36 -8.73 -4.32 -1.02
CA LEU A 36 -8.01 -3.64 -2.10
C LEU A 36 -6.89 -2.80 -1.49
N ASP A 37 -5.66 -3.04 -1.92
CA ASP A 37 -4.53 -2.21 -1.54
C ASP A 37 -4.38 -1.02 -2.49
N VAL A 38 -4.16 0.16 -1.93
CA VAL A 38 -3.93 1.36 -2.72
C VAL A 38 -2.48 1.35 -3.21
N THR A 39 -2.29 0.95 -4.46
CA THR A 39 -0.95 0.89 -5.07
C THR A 39 -0.53 2.23 -5.70
N HIS A 40 -1.48 2.95 -6.31
CA HIS A 40 -1.24 4.20 -7.03
C HIS A 40 -2.33 5.24 -6.75
N GLN A 41 -1.93 6.50 -6.65
CA GLN A 41 -2.82 7.66 -6.53
C GLN A 41 -2.37 8.74 -7.52
N ASN A 42 -3.27 9.21 -8.39
CA ASN A 42 -2.93 10.18 -9.46
C ASN A 42 -1.72 9.74 -10.31
N ASP A 43 -1.69 8.47 -10.74
CA ASP A 43 -0.60 7.90 -11.56
C ASP A 43 0.76 7.80 -10.83
N LYS A 44 0.82 8.15 -9.54
CA LYS A 44 2.03 8.07 -8.72
C LYS A 44 1.95 6.91 -7.74
N PRO A 45 3.07 6.23 -7.44
CA PRO A 45 3.10 5.18 -6.42
C PRO A 45 2.63 5.77 -5.09
N PHE A 46 1.62 5.13 -4.50
CA PHE A 46 1.01 5.57 -3.27
C PHE A 46 1.86 5.09 -2.09
N ARG A 47 2.75 5.96 -1.59
CA ARG A 47 3.55 5.73 -0.38
C ARG A 47 3.47 6.93 0.55
N PRO A 48 2.37 7.08 1.29
CA PRO A 48 2.28 8.13 2.29
C PRO A 48 3.34 7.93 3.38
N VAL A 49 4.09 8.99 3.66
CA VAL A 49 5.11 9.02 4.73
C VAL A 49 4.59 9.66 6.02
N ASN A 50 3.32 10.07 6.04
CA ASN A 50 2.71 10.68 7.21
C ASN A 50 1.19 10.43 7.25
N ARG A 51 0.62 10.54 8.45
CA ARG A 51 -0.82 10.36 8.70
C ARG A 51 -1.71 11.29 7.89
N GLU A 52 -1.27 12.52 7.62
CA GLU A 52 -2.10 13.52 6.94
C GLU A 52 -2.31 13.18 5.46
N GLN A 53 -1.27 12.70 4.77
CA GLN A 53 -1.36 12.16 3.42
C GLN A 53 -2.21 10.90 3.36
N THR A 54 -2.05 10.00 4.34
CA THR A 54 -2.91 8.81 4.49
C THR A 54 -4.38 9.22 4.64
N LEU A 55 -4.70 10.16 5.52
CA LEU A 55 -6.08 10.63 5.74
C LEU A 55 -6.67 11.35 4.52
N ALA A 56 -5.88 12.18 3.82
CA ALA A 56 -6.31 12.81 2.58
C ALA A 56 -6.65 11.77 1.51
N ALA A 57 -5.83 10.73 1.39
CA ALA A 57 -6.08 9.63 0.48
C ALA A 57 -7.31 8.81 0.87
N VAL A 58 -7.46 8.47 2.16
CA VAL A 58 -8.66 7.78 2.68
C VAL A 58 -9.92 8.59 2.39
N SER A 59 -9.92 9.90 2.59
CA SER A 59 -11.10 10.74 2.31
C SER A 59 -11.45 10.80 0.82
N LEU A 60 -10.44 10.76 -0.06
CA LEU A 60 -10.64 10.65 -1.51
C LEU A 60 -11.20 9.27 -1.87
N LEU A 61 -10.66 8.22 -1.27
CA LEU A 61 -11.04 6.82 -1.46
C LEU A 61 -12.47 6.54 -0.95
N GLU A 62 -12.88 7.10 0.19
CA GLU A 62 -14.27 7.01 0.68
C GLU A 62 -15.28 7.63 -0.28
N LYS A 63 -14.89 8.72 -0.96
CA LYS A 63 -15.75 9.41 -1.94
C LYS A 63 -15.59 8.86 -3.36
N ALA A 64 -14.55 8.08 -3.61
CA ALA A 64 -14.30 7.49 -4.92
C ALA A 64 -15.31 6.37 -5.19
N ARG A 65 -15.81 6.29 -6.42
CA ARG A 65 -16.50 5.09 -6.88
C ARG A 65 -15.45 4.08 -7.34
N TYR A 66 -15.39 2.96 -6.64
CA TYR A 66 -14.59 1.82 -7.07
C TYR A 66 -15.30 1.15 -8.24
N SER A 67 -14.60 1.03 -9.36
CA SER A 67 -15.03 0.23 -10.50
C SER A 67 -13.92 -0.75 -10.80
N VAL A 68 -14.28 -2.00 -11.04
CA VAL A 68 -13.32 -3.06 -11.38
C VAL A 68 -12.83 -2.76 -12.80
N LEU A 69 -11.62 -2.22 -12.92
CA LEU A 69 -11.01 -1.88 -14.21
C LEU A 69 -10.55 -3.14 -14.96
N GLU A 70 -9.96 -4.08 -14.24
CA GLU A 70 -9.46 -5.33 -14.79
C GLU A 70 -9.63 -6.43 -13.74
N ARG A 71 -10.29 -7.52 -14.14
CA ARG A 71 -10.37 -8.77 -13.38
C ARG A 71 -9.63 -9.80 -14.22
N GLU A 72 -8.45 -10.20 -13.78
CA GLU A 72 -7.82 -11.40 -14.31
C GLU A 72 -8.50 -12.60 -13.62
N ASP A 73 -9.29 -13.38 -14.37
CA ASP A 73 -9.92 -14.65 -13.92
C ASP A 73 -8.92 -15.82 -14.00
#